data_AF-A0ABD2VEF9-F1
#
_entry.id   AF-A0ABD2VEF9-F1
#
_cell.length_a   1.000
_cell.length_b   1.000
_cell.length_c   1.000
_cell.angle_alpha   90.00
_cell.angle_beta   90.00
_cell.angle_gamma   90.00
#
_symmetry.space_group_name_H-M   'P 1'
#
loop_
_entity.id
_entity.type
_entity.pdbx_description
1 polymer ?
#
loop_
_entity_poly.entity_id
_entity_poly.type
_entity_poly.pdbx_seq_one_letter_code
_entity_poly.pdbx_strand_id
1 'polypeptide(L)'
;MVRDVIIRKLDIKTILSSSNTIHITELGCSVGPNTFSSMQHIVEALKDKYLYQDQLIDSTKSIPEFQIFFNDQVTNDFNTLFCLLPVDRSYYASGVPGSFHGRLFPSRSIHFAHCSTSIHWLSKIPKELLEKNSPAWNKGLIDYVGASNVEIVNAYVAQFERDMEMFFNARAEEIVPGGMMVLVSPFLGYVRLLGFFWF
;
A
#
# COMPACT_ATOMS: atom_id res chain seq x y z
N MET A 1 -8.75 6.47 -12.53
CA MET A 1 -7.29 6.35 -12.29
C MET A 1 -6.89 4.93 -11.85
N VAL A 2 -7.17 4.48 -10.62
CA VAL A 2 -6.80 3.10 -10.18
C VAL A 2 -7.53 2.02 -10.98
N ARG A 3 -8.85 2.16 -11.14
CA ARG A 3 -9.68 1.25 -11.96
C ARG A 3 -9.16 1.09 -13.39
N ASP A 4 -8.79 2.18 -14.06
CA ASP A 4 -8.28 2.15 -15.44
C ASP A 4 -6.96 1.40 -15.53
N VAL A 5 -6.07 1.56 -14.54
CA VAL A 5 -4.80 0.84 -14.47
C VAL A 5 -5.05 -0.66 -14.27
N ILE A 6 -5.94 -1.05 -13.37
CA ILE A 6 -6.34 -2.45 -13.17
C ILE A 6 -6.83 -3.04 -14.50
N ILE A 7 -7.78 -2.37 -15.15
CA ILE A 7 -8.40 -2.88 -16.39
C ILE A 7 -7.37 -3.00 -17.52
N ARG A 8 -6.40 -2.10 -17.62
CA ARG A 8 -5.43 -2.09 -18.73
C ARG A 8 -4.20 -2.95 -18.50
N LYS A 9 -3.71 -3.04 -17.26
CA LYS A 9 -2.38 -3.57 -16.95
C LYS A 9 -2.40 -4.88 -16.18
N LEU A 10 -3.46 -5.19 -15.43
CA LEU A 10 -3.51 -6.43 -14.66
C LEU A 10 -3.90 -7.61 -15.56
N ASP A 11 -3.09 -8.66 -15.55
CA ASP A 11 -3.43 -9.94 -16.17
C ASP A 11 -4.02 -10.90 -15.14
N ILE A 12 -5.34 -10.80 -14.95
CA ILE A 12 -6.05 -11.53 -13.90
C ILE A 12 -6.09 -13.05 -14.16
N LYS A 13 -5.96 -13.49 -15.42
CA LYS A 13 -5.99 -14.93 -15.78
C LYS A 13 -4.76 -15.65 -15.27
N THR A 14 -3.60 -15.01 -15.42
CA THR A 14 -2.32 -15.55 -14.93
C THR A 14 -2.35 -15.68 -13.41
N ILE A 15 -2.92 -14.69 -12.72
CA ILE A 15 -3.06 -14.65 -11.26
C ILE A 15 -4.00 -15.77 -10.76
N LEU A 16 -5.15 -15.95 -11.40
CA LEU A 16 -6.19 -16.91 -11.00
C LEU A 16 -5.95 -18.34 -11.50
N SER A 17 -4.80 -18.62 -12.13
CA SER A 17 -4.49 -19.95 -12.67
C SER A 17 -4.35 -21.03 -11.59
N SER A 18 -4.09 -20.64 -10.35
CA SER A 18 -3.78 -21.55 -9.23
C SER A 18 -4.83 -21.56 -8.10
N SER A 19 -5.68 -20.54 -8.02
CA SER A 19 -6.71 -20.38 -6.97
C SER A 19 -7.87 -19.51 -7.48
N ASN A 20 -9.08 -19.76 -6.98
CA ASN A 20 -10.24 -18.91 -7.25
C ASN A 20 -10.35 -17.71 -6.27
N THR A 21 -9.38 -17.53 -5.38
CA THR A 21 -9.40 -16.44 -4.37
C THR A 21 -8.35 -15.38 -4.69
N ILE A 22 -8.77 -14.13 -4.77
CA ILE A 22 -7.91 -12.95 -4.89
C ILE A 22 -7.66 -12.34 -3.52
N HIS A 23 -6.47 -12.58 -3.00
CA HIS A 23 -5.90 -11.86 -1.86
C HIS A 23 -5.46 -10.44 -2.21
N ILE A 24 -6.04 -9.48 -1.49
CA ILE A 24 -5.77 -8.04 -1.60
C ILE A 24 -5.28 -7.55 -0.23
N THR A 25 -4.28 -6.67 -0.20
CA THR A 25 -3.88 -5.97 1.03
C THR A 25 -4.04 -4.47 0.88
N GLU A 26 -4.61 -3.83 1.89
CA GLU A 26 -4.54 -2.39 2.11
C GLU A 26 -3.47 -2.10 3.16
N LEU A 27 -2.45 -1.31 2.81
CA LEU A 27 -1.32 -0.98 3.68
C LEU A 27 -1.51 0.44 4.23
N GLY A 28 -1.70 0.54 5.55
CA GLY A 28 -2.07 1.78 6.23
C GLY A 28 -3.55 2.09 6.08
N CYS A 29 -4.41 1.16 6.51
CA CYS A 29 -5.86 1.25 6.35
C CYS A 29 -6.56 2.24 7.30
N SER A 30 -5.90 2.63 8.39
CA SER A 30 -6.50 3.34 9.51
C SER A 30 -7.76 2.62 10.00
N VAL A 31 -8.85 3.35 10.24
CA VAL A 31 -10.12 2.83 10.81
C VAL A 31 -11.34 2.96 9.87
N GLY A 32 -11.14 3.50 8.66
CA GLY A 32 -12.23 3.83 7.72
C GLY A 32 -12.80 5.25 7.88
N PRO A 33 -13.79 5.65 7.04
CA PRO A 33 -14.46 4.84 6.02
C PRO A 33 -13.71 4.75 4.68
N ASN A 34 -12.67 5.57 4.48
CA ASN A 34 -11.96 5.68 3.21
C ASN A 34 -11.43 4.34 2.70
N THR A 35 -10.86 3.51 3.59
CA THR A 35 -10.35 2.18 3.24
C THR A 35 -11.44 1.29 2.63
N PHE A 36 -12.65 1.32 3.17
CA PHE A 36 -13.76 0.50 2.66
C PHE A 36 -14.20 0.92 1.26
N SER A 37 -14.29 2.23 1.00
CA SER A 37 -14.63 2.73 -0.34
C SER A 37 -13.56 2.36 -1.36
N SER A 38 -12.27 2.55 -1.01
CA SER A 38 -11.15 2.19 -1.88
C SER A 38 -11.16 0.69 -2.20
N MET A 39 -11.34 -0.16 -1.19
CA MET A 39 -11.37 -1.60 -1.34
C MET A 39 -12.58 -2.09 -2.15
N GLN A 40 -13.76 -1.51 -1.94
CA GLN A 40 -14.94 -1.82 -2.72
C GLN A 40 -14.71 -1.48 -4.21
N HIS A 41 -14.18 -0.30 -4.52
CA HIS A 41 -13.86 0.08 -5.90
C HIS A 41 -12.81 -0.83 -6.55
N ILE A 42 -11.81 -1.28 -5.80
CA ILE A 42 -10.80 -2.23 -6.30
C ILE A 42 -11.44 -3.59 -6.60
N VAL A 43 -12.26 -4.11 -5.68
CA VAL A 43 -12.98 -5.38 -5.89
C VAL A 43 -13.88 -5.30 -7.12
N GLU A 44 -14.65 -4.22 -7.28
CA GLU A 44 -15.49 -4.01 -8.46
C GLU A 44 -14.67 -3.96 -9.76
N ALA A 45 -13.55 -3.23 -9.76
CA ALA A 45 -12.66 -3.16 -10.93
C ALA A 45 -12.08 -4.53 -11.31
N LEU A 46 -11.71 -5.34 -10.32
CA LEU A 46 -11.20 -6.70 -10.52
C LEU A 46 -12.29 -7.63 -11.04
N LYS A 47 -13.51 -7.54 -10.49
CA LYS A 47 -14.68 -8.29 -10.98
C LYS A 47 -14.99 -7.97 -12.43
N ASP A 48 -15.06 -6.68 -12.77
CA ASP A 48 -15.36 -6.26 -14.13
C ASP A 48 -14.28 -6.71 -15.13
N LYS A 49 -13.00 -6.63 -14.71
CA LYS A 49 -11.87 -7.13 -15.49
C LYS A 49 -11.96 -8.64 -15.72
N TYR A 50 -12.31 -9.41 -14.68
CA TYR A 50 -12.53 -10.85 -14.78
C TYR A 50 -13.65 -11.16 -15.77
N LEU A 51 -14.85 -10.59 -15.57
CA LEU A 51 -16.02 -10.84 -16.41
C LEU A 51 -15.76 -10.48 -17.88
N TYR A 52 -15.11 -9.34 -18.14
CA TYR A 52 -14.75 -8.94 -19.51
C TYR A 52 -13.79 -9.94 -20.17
N GLN A 53 -12.83 -10.49 -19.42
CA GLN A 53 -11.86 -11.45 -19.95
C GLN A 53 -12.41 -12.89 -20.05
N ASP A 54 -13.45 -13.21 -19.29
CA ASP A 54 -14.10 -14.53 -19.22
C ASP A 54 -15.23 -14.70 -20.25
N GLN A 55 -15.90 -13.61 -20.68
CA GLN A 55 -16.85 -13.59 -21.81
C GLN A 55 -16.30 -14.17 -23.13
N LEU A 56 -15.01 -14.49 -23.19
CA LEU A 56 -14.35 -15.09 -24.33
C LEU A 56 -14.23 -16.63 -24.23
N ILE A 57 -14.31 -17.25 -23.04
CA ILE A 57 -14.04 -18.70 -22.87
C ILE A 57 -14.78 -19.26 -21.62
N ASP A 58 -15.86 -19.99 -21.87
CA ASP A 58 -16.52 -20.96 -20.97
C ASP A 58 -17.46 -20.42 -19.86
N SER A 59 -18.77 -20.64 -20.00
CA SER A 59 -19.85 -20.17 -19.12
C SER A 59 -19.97 -20.93 -17.79
N THR A 60 -18.94 -21.65 -17.38
CA THR A 60 -18.96 -22.57 -16.22
C THR A 60 -18.12 -22.09 -15.03
N LYS A 61 -17.37 -20.97 -15.15
CA LYS A 61 -16.54 -20.46 -14.06
C LYS A 61 -17.29 -19.53 -13.12
N SER A 62 -17.19 -19.82 -11.82
CA SER A 62 -17.71 -18.97 -10.74
C SER A 62 -16.87 -17.71 -10.58
N ILE A 63 -17.51 -16.59 -10.22
CA ILE A 63 -16.84 -15.34 -9.84
C ILE A 63 -15.78 -15.62 -8.77
N PRO A 64 -14.56 -15.01 -8.85
CA PRO A 64 -13.55 -15.17 -7.82
C PRO A 64 -14.02 -14.70 -6.44
N GLU A 65 -13.53 -15.37 -5.41
CA GLU A 65 -13.67 -14.88 -4.03
C GLU A 65 -12.62 -13.80 -3.76
N PHE A 66 -12.96 -12.82 -2.92
CA PHE A 66 -12.06 -11.71 -2.59
C PHE A 66 -11.79 -11.74 -1.09
N GLN A 67 -10.52 -11.76 -0.71
CA GLN A 67 -10.09 -11.67 0.68
C GLN A 67 -9.21 -10.43 0.81
N ILE A 68 -9.62 -9.53 1.71
CA ILE A 68 -8.93 -8.28 1.96
C ILE A 68 -8.25 -8.34 3.33
N PHE A 69 -6.98 -7.98 3.33
CA PHE A 69 -6.15 -7.79 4.51
C PHE A 69 -6.01 -6.30 4.77
N PHE A 70 -6.62 -5.82 5.85
CA PHE A 70 -6.50 -4.45 6.32
C PHE A 70 -5.29 -4.36 7.26
N ASN A 71 -4.19 -3.83 6.75
CA ASN A 71 -2.97 -3.64 7.53
C ASN A 71 -2.88 -2.21 8.06
N ASP A 72 -2.50 -2.11 9.33
CA ASP A 72 -2.02 -0.87 9.94
C ASP A 72 -1.09 -1.21 11.12
N GLN A 73 -0.53 -0.19 11.76
CA GLN A 73 0.28 -0.33 12.97
C GLN A 73 -0.45 -1.13 14.05
N VAL A 74 0.31 -1.81 14.90
CA VAL A 74 -0.22 -2.57 16.04
C VAL A 74 -1.06 -1.71 17.00
N THR A 75 -0.81 -0.40 17.01
CA THR A 75 -1.52 0.60 17.82
C THR A 75 -2.79 1.15 17.16
N ASN A 76 -3.11 0.74 15.93
CA ASN A 76 -4.33 1.16 15.26
C ASN A 76 -5.57 0.59 15.97
N ASP A 77 -6.68 1.32 15.89
CA ASP A 77 -7.94 0.89 16.47
C ASP A 77 -8.70 -0.05 15.51
N PHE A 78 -8.24 -1.30 15.46
CA PHE A 78 -8.90 -2.35 14.68
C PHE A 78 -10.32 -2.66 15.17
N ASN A 79 -10.66 -2.37 16.44
CA ASN A 79 -12.03 -2.58 16.92
C ASN A 79 -12.99 -1.63 16.20
N THR A 80 -12.63 -0.35 16.10
CA THR A 80 -13.41 0.62 15.32
C THR A 80 -13.47 0.22 13.84
N LEU A 81 -12.35 -0.19 13.25
CA LEU A 81 -12.34 -0.71 11.87
C LEU A 81 -13.36 -1.84 11.67
N PHE A 82 -13.34 -2.85 12.54
CA PHE A 82 -14.23 -4.02 12.41
C PHE A 82 -15.70 -3.67 12.66
N CYS A 83 -16.00 -2.77 13.59
CA CYS A 83 -17.35 -2.28 13.82
C CYS A 83 -17.91 -1.51 12.61
N LEU A 84 -17.05 -0.86 11.83
CA LEU A 84 -17.45 -0.05 10.67
C LEU A 84 -17.43 -0.81 9.34
N LEU A 85 -17.06 -2.10 9.33
CA LEU A 85 -17.05 -2.90 8.10
C LEU A 85 -18.44 -2.95 7.45
N PRO A 86 -18.57 -2.64 6.14
CA PRO A 86 -19.86 -2.66 5.46
C PRO A 86 -20.48 -4.06 5.46
N VAL A 87 -21.78 -4.17 5.77
CA VAL A 87 -22.50 -5.46 5.89
C VAL A 87 -22.71 -6.12 4.52
N ASP A 88 -22.95 -5.31 3.49
CA ASP A 88 -23.21 -5.69 2.10
C ASP A 88 -21.94 -5.83 1.24
N ARG A 89 -20.77 -5.86 1.89
CA ARG A 89 -19.48 -6.05 1.22
C ARG A 89 -19.43 -7.39 0.49
N SER A 90 -18.75 -7.39 -0.64
CA SER A 90 -18.61 -8.57 -1.50
C SER A 90 -17.22 -9.22 -1.41
N TYR A 91 -16.63 -9.13 -0.23
CA TYR A 91 -15.30 -9.62 0.13
C TYR A 91 -15.21 -10.04 1.60
N TYR A 92 -14.32 -11.00 1.88
CA TYR A 92 -13.91 -11.37 3.23
C TYR A 92 -12.86 -10.38 3.75
N ALA A 93 -12.84 -10.16 5.06
CA ALA A 93 -12.00 -9.14 5.70
C ALA A 93 -11.17 -9.74 6.84
N SER A 94 -9.92 -9.32 6.96
CA SER A 94 -9.03 -9.68 8.08
C SER A 94 -8.14 -8.49 8.43
N GLY A 95 -7.88 -8.29 9.72
CA GLY A 95 -6.89 -7.30 10.18
C GLY A 95 -5.48 -7.89 10.23
N VAL A 96 -4.48 -7.10 9.88
CA VAL A 96 -3.06 -7.48 9.91
C VAL A 96 -2.27 -6.41 10.67
N PRO A 97 -2.04 -6.60 11.98
CA PRO A 97 -1.31 -5.62 12.79
C PRO A 97 0.20 -5.69 12.50
N GLY A 98 0.82 -4.57 12.16
CA GLY A 98 2.26 -4.48 11.93
C GLY A 98 2.67 -3.32 11.01
N SER A 99 3.94 -2.92 11.05
CA SER A 99 4.44 -1.88 10.16
C SER A 99 4.58 -2.41 8.72
N PHE A 100 4.00 -1.69 7.76
CA PHE A 100 4.15 -2.01 6.35
C PHE A 100 5.59 -1.86 5.82
N HIS A 101 6.51 -1.23 6.55
CA HIS A 101 7.91 -1.18 6.11
C HIS A 101 8.56 -2.58 6.10
N GLY A 102 8.06 -3.51 6.91
CA GLY A 102 8.56 -4.87 6.99
C GLY A 102 7.64 -5.91 6.34
N ARG A 103 8.00 -7.18 6.54
CA ARG A 103 7.19 -8.35 6.12
C ARG A 103 5.94 -8.49 6.99
N LEU A 104 4.81 -8.73 6.34
CA LEU A 104 3.48 -8.93 6.91
C LEU A 104 2.87 -10.26 6.46
N PHE A 105 3.26 -10.77 5.28
CA PHE A 105 2.62 -11.92 4.65
C PHE A 105 3.62 -13.03 4.28
N PRO A 106 3.14 -14.29 4.16
CA PRO A 106 3.90 -15.37 3.54
C PRO A 106 4.31 -15.01 2.11
N SER A 107 5.41 -15.61 1.64
CA SER A 107 5.91 -15.35 0.29
C SER A 107 4.89 -15.73 -0.78
N ARG A 108 4.73 -14.87 -1.80
CA ARG A 108 3.82 -15.08 -2.94
C ARG A 108 2.39 -15.41 -2.53
N SER A 109 1.85 -14.68 -1.56
CA SER A 109 0.49 -14.86 -1.06
C SER A 109 -0.46 -13.70 -1.39
N ILE A 110 0.06 -12.56 -1.86
CA ILE A 110 -0.72 -11.37 -2.18
C ILE A 110 -0.78 -11.16 -3.69
N HIS A 111 -1.98 -10.91 -4.23
CA HIS A 111 -2.16 -10.66 -5.66
C HIS A 111 -2.24 -9.16 -5.98
N PHE A 112 -2.82 -8.39 -5.06
CA PHE A 112 -2.98 -6.95 -5.21
C PHE A 112 -2.63 -6.23 -3.91
N ALA A 113 -1.73 -5.26 -3.97
CA ALA A 113 -1.41 -4.38 -2.86
C ALA A 113 -1.84 -2.96 -3.18
N HIS A 114 -2.50 -2.31 -2.23
CA HIS A 114 -2.86 -0.91 -2.29
C HIS A 114 -2.30 -0.20 -1.06
N CYS A 115 -1.78 1.00 -1.26
CA CYS A 115 -1.34 1.86 -0.18
C CYS A 115 -1.67 3.30 -0.57
N SER A 116 -2.60 3.91 0.15
CA SER A 116 -2.98 5.30 -0.07
C SER A 116 -2.62 6.17 1.11
N THR A 117 -1.92 7.26 0.83
CA THR A 117 -1.58 8.33 1.79
C THR A 117 -0.86 7.81 3.04
N SER A 118 -0.06 6.76 2.90
CA SER A 118 0.61 6.12 4.05
C SER A 118 2.14 6.05 3.88
N ILE A 119 2.66 5.85 2.66
CA ILE A 119 4.11 5.70 2.42
C ILE A 119 4.98 6.91 2.81
N HIS A 120 4.38 8.08 3.05
CA HIS A 120 5.11 9.27 3.47
C HIS A 120 5.46 9.26 4.98
N TRP A 121 4.84 8.36 5.76
CA TRP A 121 5.18 8.18 7.17
C TRP A 121 6.47 7.39 7.30
N LEU A 122 7.53 8.06 7.77
CA LEU A 122 8.80 7.41 8.07
C LEU A 122 8.65 6.37 9.18
N SER A 123 9.50 5.34 9.15
CA SER A 123 9.54 4.32 10.20
C SER A 123 10.02 4.88 11.54
N LYS A 124 10.84 5.94 11.50
CA LYS A 124 11.41 6.62 12.66
C LYS A 124 11.93 8.00 12.29
N ILE A 125 12.14 8.83 13.31
CA ILE A 125 12.84 10.11 13.16
C ILE A 125 14.34 9.83 12.93
N PRO A 126 14.98 10.42 11.90
CA PRO A 126 16.44 10.37 11.74
C PRO A 126 17.15 10.94 12.97
N LYS A 127 18.12 10.20 13.53
CA LYS A 127 18.75 10.53 14.81
C LYS A 127 19.53 11.85 14.74
N GLU A 128 20.15 12.08 13.59
CA GLU A 128 20.91 13.27 13.25
C GLU A 128 20.07 14.56 13.32
N LEU A 129 18.74 14.48 13.23
CA LEU A 129 17.85 15.63 13.42
C LEU A 129 17.70 16.04 14.90
N LEU A 130 17.93 15.11 15.82
CA LEU A 130 17.72 15.28 17.26
C LEU A 130 19.00 15.70 18.01
N GLU A 131 20.15 15.46 17.40
CA GLU A 131 21.46 15.66 18.04
C GLU A 131 21.97 17.09 17.85
N LYS A 132 22.13 17.86 18.94
CA LYS A 132 22.51 19.28 18.89
C LYS A 132 23.83 19.58 18.15
N ASN A 133 24.73 18.60 18.12
CA ASN A 133 26.05 18.73 17.49
C ASN A 133 26.05 18.26 16.03
N SER A 134 24.94 17.68 15.55
CA SER A 134 24.80 17.22 14.18
C SER A 134 24.63 18.41 13.23
N PRO A 135 25.24 18.37 12.03
CA PRO A 135 24.97 19.36 10.99
C PRO A 135 23.51 19.33 10.53
N ALA A 136 22.75 18.27 10.80
CA ALA A 136 21.34 18.14 10.49
C ALA A 136 20.40 18.48 11.67
N TRP A 137 20.91 19.03 12.78
CA TRP A 137 20.08 19.33 13.95
C TRP A 137 18.90 20.26 13.59
N ASN A 138 17.67 19.77 13.75
CA ASN A 138 16.47 20.50 13.35
C ASN A 138 15.97 21.46 14.44
N LYS A 139 16.80 22.45 14.79
CA LYS A 139 16.46 23.38 15.87
C LYS A 139 15.30 24.30 15.47
N GLY A 140 14.20 24.24 16.22
CA GLY A 140 13.10 25.19 16.11
C GLY A 140 12.11 24.92 14.97
N LEU A 141 12.26 23.79 14.28
CA LEU A 141 11.30 23.29 13.29
C LEU A 141 10.84 21.88 13.69
N ILE A 142 9.68 21.49 13.21
CA ILE A 142 9.09 20.16 13.44
C ILE A 142 9.23 19.22 12.23
N ASP A 143 9.59 19.77 11.07
CA ASP A 143 9.73 19.08 9.79
C ASP A 143 10.84 19.75 8.95
N TYR A 144 11.12 19.24 7.75
CA TYR A 144 12.04 19.86 6.78
C TYR A 144 11.43 21.04 6.02
N VAL A 145 10.10 21.23 6.07
CA VAL A 145 9.44 22.37 5.43
C VAL A 145 9.90 23.67 6.10
N GLY A 146 10.48 24.58 5.30
CA GLY A 146 11.06 25.83 5.79
C GLY A 146 12.50 25.70 6.31
N ALA A 147 13.11 24.51 6.25
CA ALA A 147 14.52 24.34 6.55
C ALA A 147 15.40 25.03 5.49
N SER A 148 16.26 25.94 5.92
CA SER A 148 17.30 26.54 5.07
C SER A 148 18.55 25.67 4.96
N ASN A 149 18.69 24.68 5.84
CA ASN A 149 19.83 23.78 5.89
C ASN A 149 19.51 22.48 5.14
N VAL A 150 20.27 22.21 4.08
CA VAL A 150 20.11 21.03 3.23
C VAL A 150 20.34 19.72 3.97
N GLU A 151 21.15 19.71 5.04
CA GLU A 151 21.42 18.50 5.81
C GLU A 151 20.18 17.97 6.54
N ILE A 152 19.26 18.85 6.93
CA ILE A 152 17.95 18.46 7.47
C ILE A 152 17.16 17.70 6.40
N VAL A 153 17.07 18.26 5.19
CA VAL A 153 16.35 17.64 4.07
C VAL A 153 16.99 16.30 3.69
N ASN A 154 18.33 16.23 3.62
CA ASN A 154 19.06 15.00 3.30
C ASN A 154 18.81 13.90 4.34
N ALA A 155 18.72 14.23 5.63
CA ALA A 155 18.41 13.26 6.67
C ALA A 155 17.01 12.65 6.50
N TYR A 156 16.00 13.47 6.18
CA TYR A 156 14.65 12.98 5.86
C TYR A 156 14.64 12.11 4.60
N VAL A 157 15.30 12.56 3.52
CA VAL A 157 15.39 11.79 2.27
C VAL A 157 16.08 10.45 2.49
N ALA A 158 17.22 10.42 3.17
CA ALA A 158 17.95 9.19 3.43
C ALA A 158 17.15 8.19 4.27
N GLN A 159 16.31 8.67 5.20
CA GLN A 159 15.43 7.81 5.97
C GLN A 159 14.26 7.29 5.12
N PHE A 160 13.66 8.14 4.29
CA PHE A 160 12.63 7.73 3.32
C PHE A 160 13.15 6.66 2.35
N GLU A 161 14.35 6.84 1.80
CA GLU A 161 14.96 5.87 0.88
C GLU A 161 15.14 4.50 1.54
N ARG A 162 15.66 4.46 2.79
CA ARG A 162 15.77 3.22 3.57
C ARG A 162 14.41 2.58 3.83
N ASP A 163 13.41 3.39 4.18
CA ASP A 163 12.06 2.92 4.47
C ASP A 163 11.38 2.34 3.23
N MET A 164 11.55 3.00 2.08
CA MET A 164 11.02 2.52 0.81
C MET A 164 11.76 1.28 0.31
N GLU A 165 13.08 1.19 0.47
CA GLU A 165 13.84 -0.03 0.16
C GLU A 165 13.30 -1.23 0.96
N MET A 166 13.14 -1.07 2.28
CA MET A 166 12.56 -2.13 3.13
C MET A 166 11.14 -2.49 2.69
N PHE A 167 10.30 -1.48 2.42
CA PHE A 167 8.95 -1.67 1.92
C PHE A 167 8.93 -2.48 0.62
N PHE A 168 9.68 -2.07 -0.40
CA PHE A 168 9.70 -2.74 -1.70
C PHE A 168 10.27 -4.15 -1.61
N ASN A 169 11.32 -4.37 -0.81
CA ASN A 169 11.87 -5.71 -0.57
C ASN A 169 10.82 -6.63 0.06
N ALA A 170 10.11 -6.17 1.08
CA ALA A 170 9.05 -6.95 1.70
C ALA A 170 7.90 -7.26 0.72
N ARG A 171 7.46 -6.25 -0.06
CA ARG A 171 6.39 -6.44 -1.06
C ARG A 171 6.81 -7.36 -2.20
N ALA A 172 8.06 -7.30 -2.65
CA ALA A 172 8.57 -8.17 -3.70
C ALA A 172 8.55 -9.66 -3.32
N GLU A 173 8.74 -9.96 -2.04
CA GLU A 173 8.64 -11.35 -1.55
C GLU A 173 7.19 -11.82 -1.39
N GLU A 174 6.29 -10.93 -1.02
CA GLU A 174 4.89 -11.25 -0.68
C GLU A 174 3.97 -11.29 -1.90
N ILE A 175 4.21 -10.42 -2.87
CA ILE A 175 3.38 -10.30 -4.07
C ILE A 175 3.74 -11.42 -5.05
N VAL A 176 2.73 -12.09 -5.60
CA VAL A 176 2.91 -13.14 -6.60
C VAL A 176 3.54 -12.58 -7.89
N PRO A 177 4.24 -13.41 -8.69
CA PRO A 177 4.58 -13.04 -10.05
C PRO A 177 3.35 -12.60 -10.85
N GLY A 178 3.42 -11.43 -11.49
CA GLY A 178 2.30 -10.82 -12.21
C GLY A 178 1.28 -10.07 -11.33
N GLY A 179 1.46 -10.07 -10.01
CA GLY A 179 0.67 -9.25 -9.09
C GLY A 179 0.90 -7.75 -9.29
N MET A 180 0.04 -6.93 -8.69
CA MET A 180 0.07 -5.48 -8.86
C MET A 180 0.12 -4.77 -7.52
N MET A 181 0.91 -3.70 -7.45
CA MET A 181 0.91 -2.76 -6.34
C MET A 181 0.57 -1.36 -6.84
N VAL A 182 -0.34 -0.68 -6.14
CA VAL A 182 -0.75 0.69 -6.42
C VAL A 182 -0.43 1.56 -5.21
N LEU A 183 0.39 2.59 -5.42
CA LEU A 183 0.76 3.57 -4.42
C LEU A 183 0.12 4.92 -4.76
N VAL A 184 -0.62 5.48 -3.81
CA VAL A 184 -1.16 6.84 -3.88
C VAL A 184 -0.52 7.63 -2.74
N SER A 185 0.16 8.73 -3.03
CA SER A 185 0.91 9.49 -2.03
C SER A 185 0.70 11.00 -2.21
N PRO A 186 0.59 11.78 -1.11
CA PRO A 186 0.55 13.22 -1.19
C PRO A 186 1.94 13.73 -1.59
N PHE A 187 2.18 13.95 -2.88
CA PHE A 187 3.44 14.52 -3.34
C PHE A 187 3.42 16.05 -3.20
N LEU A 188 4.12 16.56 -2.19
CA LEU A 188 4.52 17.98 -2.12
C LEU A 188 5.86 18.14 -2.85
N GLY A 189 5.81 18.60 -4.10
CA GLY A 189 6.76 19.48 -4.81
C GLY A 189 8.29 19.27 -4.81
N TYR A 190 8.90 18.46 -3.93
CA TYR A 190 10.34 18.28 -3.89
C TYR A 190 10.76 17.16 -4.85
N VAL A 191 11.25 17.59 -6.01
CA VAL A 191 11.76 16.76 -7.13
C VAL A 191 12.78 15.70 -6.67
N ARG A 192 13.49 15.91 -5.56
CA ARG A 192 14.44 14.92 -5.01
C ARG A 192 13.78 13.69 -4.39
N LEU A 193 12.64 13.84 -3.70
CA LEU A 193 11.87 12.67 -3.21
C LEU A 193 11.21 11.91 -4.38
N LEU A 194 10.92 12.62 -5.49
CA LEU A 194 10.44 11.99 -6.71
C LEU A 194 11.53 11.12 -7.35
N GLY A 195 12.80 11.55 -7.37
CA GLY A 195 13.90 10.85 -8.03
C GLY A 195 14.02 9.36 -7.68
N PHE A 196 13.60 8.96 -6.47
CA PHE A 196 13.54 7.54 -6.08
C PHE A 196 12.63 6.68 -6.98
N PHE A 197 11.53 7.24 -7.50
CA PHE A 197 10.54 6.52 -8.32
C PHE A 197 10.80 6.60 -9.84
N TRP A 198 11.84 7.32 -10.29
CA TRP A 198 12.15 7.52 -11.71
C TRP A 198 13.50 6.90 -12.11
N PHE A 199 13.65 5.59 -11.87
CA PHE A 199 14.69 4.74 -12.47
C PHE A 199 14.08 3.68 -13.37
#